data_AF-A0A261F0W5-F1
#
_entry.id   AF-A0A261F0W5-F1
#
_cell.length_a   1.000
_cell.length_b   1.000
_cell.length_c   1.000
_cell.angle_alpha   90.00
_cell.angle_beta   90.00
_cell.angle_gamma   90.00
#
_symmetry.space_group_name_H-M   'P 1'
#
loop_
_entity.id
_entity.type
_entity.pdbx_description
1 polymer ?
#
loop_
_entity_poly.entity_id
_entity_poly.type
_entity_poly.pdbx_seq_one_letter_code
_entity_poly.pdbx_strand_id
1 'polypeptide(L)'
;MGMLDACPDALRADMQRFYGLDLDELGHGLRIRRAADLAANLPEQALVWRRIDPRAEWDVQTLLLAQIADATGFTAWSKTKEASHRGAKWRGRIPRPWERHERVDAGRVAISTSEIDDILSRPRT
;
A
#
# COMPACT_ATOMS: atom_id res chain seq x y z
N MET A 1 -5.63 5.33 21.62
CA MET A 1 -4.67 4.21 21.69
C MET A 1 -3.30 4.75 21.29
N GLY A 2 -2.24 4.37 21.99
CA GLY A 2 -0.87 4.78 21.64
C GLY A 2 -0.29 3.96 20.48
N MET A 3 0.79 4.43 19.86
CA MET A 3 1.46 3.71 18.74
C MET A 3 1.89 2.28 19.13
N LEU A 4 2.27 2.08 20.39
CA LEU A 4 2.62 0.77 20.97
C LEU A 4 1.45 -0.22 20.97
N ASP A 5 0.21 0.25 21.08
CA ASP A 5 -0.97 -0.64 21.05
C ASP A 5 -1.38 -0.98 19.62
N ALA A 6 -1.21 -0.03 18.69
CA ALA A 6 -1.70 -0.15 17.32
C ALA A 6 -0.77 -0.95 16.40
N CYS A 7 0.55 -0.79 16.55
CA CYS A 7 1.54 -1.43 15.68
C CYS A 7 2.91 -1.61 16.38
N PRO A 8 2.98 -2.45 17.43
CA PRO A 8 4.19 -2.62 18.23
C PRO A 8 5.38 -3.19 17.45
N ASP A 9 5.12 -4.06 16.48
CA ASP A 9 6.12 -4.65 15.58
C ASP A 9 6.77 -3.59 14.68
N ALA A 10 5.95 -2.77 14.02
CA ALA A 10 6.40 -1.69 13.15
C ALA A 10 7.19 -0.64 13.94
N LEU A 11 6.71 -0.27 15.13
CA LEU A 11 7.38 0.70 15.98
C LEU A 11 8.76 0.19 16.43
N ARG A 12 8.89 -1.08 16.84
CA ARG A 12 10.19 -1.67 17.19
C ARG A 12 11.15 -1.64 16.00
N ALA A 13 10.67 -2.03 14.82
CA ALA A 13 11.49 -2.00 13.60
C ALA A 13 11.96 -0.59 13.23
N ASP A 14 11.06 0.41 13.29
CA ASP A 14 11.40 1.79 12.96
C ASP A 14 12.35 2.42 13.98
N MET A 15 12.16 2.16 15.28
CA MET A 15 13.04 2.63 16.35
C MET A 15 14.46 2.07 16.19
N GLN A 16 14.57 0.79 15.85
CA GLN A 16 15.86 0.17 15.55
C GLN A 16 16.47 0.75 14.27
N ARG A 17 15.68 0.94 13.21
CA ARG A 17 16.16 1.38 11.89
C ARG A 17 16.65 2.83 11.89
N PHE A 18 15.88 3.76 12.47
CA PHE A 18 16.17 5.19 12.39
C PHE A 18 17.03 5.69 13.55
N TYR A 19 16.88 5.08 14.73
CA TYR A 19 17.55 5.55 15.93
C TYR A 19 18.54 4.54 16.52
N GLY A 20 18.61 3.31 15.99
CA GLY A 20 19.47 2.26 16.53
C GLY A 20 19.08 1.82 17.94
N LEU A 21 17.83 2.06 18.34
CA LEU A 21 17.35 1.78 19.68
C LEU A 21 16.59 0.46 19.73
N ASP A 22 16.97 -0.37 20.70
CA ASP A 22 16.20 -1.55 21.06
C ASP A 22 15.06 -1.16 22.01
N LEU A 23 13.82 -1.44 21.59
CA LEU A 23 12.64 -1.18 22.40
C LEU A 23 12.52 -2.12 23.59
N ASP A 24 13.21 -3.26 23.58
CA ASP A 24 13.17 -4.21 24.68
C ASP A 24 13.99 -3.71 25.90
N GLU A 25 14.84 -2.68 25.72
CA GLU A 25 15.53 -1.98 26.81
C GLU A 25 14.67 -0.91 27.52
N LEU A 26 13.41 -0.74 27.09
CA LEU A 26 12.50 0.25 27.64
C LEU A 26 12.30 0.06 29.15
N GLY A 27 12.56 1.10 29.94
CA GLY A 27 12.45 1.07 31.40
C GLY A 27 13.70 0.56 32.13
N HIS A 28 14.65 -0.06 31.43
CA HIS A 28 15.92 -0.53 32.00
C HIS A 28 17.09 0.37 31.58
N GLY A 29 17.38 0.42 30.27
CA GLY A 29 18.41 1.28 29.67
C GLY A 29 17.83 2.48 28.93
N LEU A 30 16.61 2.34 28.41
CA LEU A 30 15.92 3.37 27.62
C LEU A 30 14.78 4.01 28.43
N ARG A 31 14.88 5.32 28.69
CA ARG A 31 13.82 6.06 29.39
C ARG A 31 12.55 6.11 28.55
N ILE A 32 11.40 5.83 29.17
CA ILE A 32 10.08 5.83 28.52
C ILE A 32 9.78 7.16 27.83
N ARG A 33 10.07 8.29 28.48
CA ARG A 33 9.85 9.62 27.87
C ARG A 33 10.68 9.82 26.60
N ARG A 34 11.95 9.42 26.64
CA ARG A 34 12.84 9.52 25.46
C ARG A 34 12.33 8.66 24.30
N ALA A 35 11.87 7.45 24.57
CA ALA A 35 11.29 6.59 23.55
C ALA A 35 10.02 7.22 22.94
N ALA A 36 9.16 7.81 23.78
CA ALA A 36 7.96 8.52 23.32
C ALA A 36 8.30 9.75 22.46
N ASP A 37 9.28 10.55 22.89
CA ASP A 37 9.74 11.72 22.13
C ASP A 37 10.28 11.33 20.76
N LEU A 38 11.03 10.22 20.67
CA LEU A 38 11.58 9.73 19.40
C LEU A 38 10.50 9.08 18.51
N ALA A 39 9.56 8.36 19.11
CA ALA A 39 8.41 7.80 18.39
C ALA A 39 7.55 8.89 17.76
N ALA A 40 7.33 9.99 18.47
CA ALA A 40 6.59 11.14 17.96
C ALA A 40 7.32 11.86 16.80
N ASN A 41 8.65 11.80 16.77
CA ASN A 41 9.48 12.42 15.74
C ASN A 41 9.95 11.45 14.66
N LEU A 42 9.29 10.29 14.50
CA LEU A 42 9.61 9.35 13.43
C LEU A 42 9.52 10.02 12.04
N PRO A 43 10.48 9.77 11.15
CA PRO A 43 10.47 10.37 9.81
C PRO A 43 9.31 9.81 8.98
N GLU A 44 8.92 10.51 7.91
CA GLU A 44 7.78 10.14 7.04
C GLU A 44 7.91 8.73 6.46
N GLN A 45 9.14 8.23 6.29
CA GLN A 45 9.42 6.90 5.75
C GLN A 45 9.23 5.76 6.76
N ALA A 46 8.79 6.05 7.98
CA ALA A 46 8.51 5.05 9.00
C ALA A 46 7.33 4.16 8.62
N LEU A 47 7.48 2.87 8.88
CA LEU A 47 6.45 1.86 8.64
C LEU A 47 5.20 2.10 9.49
N VAL A 48 5.37 2.65 10.69
CA VAL A 48 4.27 2.97 11.60
C VAL A 48 3.23 3.89 10.94
N TRP A 49 3.66 4.89 10.17
CA TRP A 49 2.73 5.81 9.51
C TRP A 49 1.83 5.09 8.51
N ARG A 50 2.39 4.12 7.76
CA ARG A 50 1.64 3.29 6.81
C ARG A 50 0.57 2.43 7.47
N ARG A 51 0.83 1.99 8.72
CA ARG A 51 -0.11 1.17 9.50
C ARG A 51 -1.23 2.02 10.11
N ILE A 52 -0.96 3.27 10.46
CA ILE A 52 -1.92 4.19 11.05
C ILE A 52 -2.82 4.81 9.98
N ASP A 53 -2.24 5.27 8.87
CA ASP A 53 -2.96 5.86 7.75
C ASP A 53 -2.46 5.27 6.42
N PRO A 54 -3.31 4.53 5.68
CA PRO A 54 -2.98 4.04 4.35
C PRO A 54 -2.54 5.14 3.36
N ARG A 55 -2.93 6.39 3.58
CA ARG A 55 -2.48 7.52 2.73
C ARG A 55 -1.01 7.87 2.94
N ALA A 56 -0.45 7.56 4.10
CA ALA A 56 0.96 7.73 4.41
C ALA A 56 1.84 6.58 3.89
N GLU A 57 1.28 5.66 3.09
CA GLU A 57 2.05 4.57 2.48
C GLU A 57 3.13 5.10 1.52
N TRP A 58 2.81 6.14 0.76
CA TRP A 58 3.76 6.80 -0.13
C TRP A 58 4.26 8.08 0.52
N ASP A 59 5.59 8.21 0.61
CA ASP A 59 6.21 9.47 0.94
C ASP A 59 6.10 10.47 -0.24
N VAL A 60 6.40 11.73 0.05
CA VAL A 60 6.33 12.81 -0.95
C VAL A 60 7.21 12.50 -2.16
N GLN A 61 8.40 11.94 -1.94
CA GLN A 61 9.32 11.59 -3.02
C GLN A 61 8.75 10.50 -3.93
N THR A 62 8.19 9.43 -3.37
CA THR A 62 7.53 8.35 -4.11
C THR A 62 6.35 8.88 -4.91
N LEU A 63 5.55 9.79 -4.32
CA LEU A 63 4.44 10.42 -5.02
C LEU A 63 4.92 11.24 -6.23
N LEU A 64 5.95 12.07 -6.04
CA LEU A 64 6.53 12.88 -7.11
C LEU A 64 7.13 12.01 -8.22
N LEU A 65 7.85 10.94 -7.87
CA LEU A 65 8.41 10.00 -8.83
C LEU A 65 7.32 9.30 -9.64
N ALA A 66 6.24 8.86 -8.98
CA ALA A 66 5.10 8.26 -9.66
C ALA A 66 4.42 9.27 -10.61
N GLN A 67 4.27 10.53 -10.21
CA GLN A 67 3.74 11.58 -11.09
C GLN A 67 4.64 11.84 -12.30
N ILE A 68 5.96 11.86 -12.12
CA ILE A 68 6.93 12.03 -13.22
C ILE A 68 6.86 10.84 -14.18
N ALA A 69 6.84 9.61 -13.65
CA ALA A 69 6.72 8.39 -14.45
C ALA A 69 5.41 8.40 -15.27
N ASP A 70 4.30 8.79 -14.63
CA ASP A 70 3.00 8.92 -15.29
C ASP A 70 3.03 9.95 -16.42
N ALA A 71 3.54 11.17 -16.15
CA ALA A 71 3.63 12.23 -17.15
C ALA A 71 4.54 11.84 -18.33
N THR A 72 5.65 11.17 -18.05
CA THR A 72 6.59 10.69 -19.06
C THR A 72 5.97 9.58 -19.92
N GLY A 73 5.31 8.61 -19.28
CA GLY A 73 4.60 7.53 -19.96
C GLY A 73 3.46 8.03 -20.83
N PHE A 74 2.68 8.99 -20.33
CA PHE A 74 1.64 9.65 -21.11
C PHE A 74 2.22 10.40 -22.32
N THR A 75 3.31 11.15 -22.12
CA THR A 75 3.98 11.88 -23.20
C THR A 75 4.47 10.93 -24.30
N ALA A 76 5.06 9.80 -23.92
CA ALA A 76 5.50 8.78 -24.87
C ALA A 76 4.31 8.16 -25.62
N TRP A 77 3.25 7.78 -24.89
CA TRP A 77 2.03 7.21 -25.47
C TRP A 77 1.34 8.19 -26.43
N SER A 78 1.28 9.48 -26.11
CA SER A 78 0.63 10.50 -26.94
C SER A 78 1.21 10.63 -28.35
N LYS A 79 2.46 10.17 -28.55
CA LYS A 79 3.16 10.17 -29.84
C LYS A 79 2.95 8.88 -30.64
N THR A 80 2.21 7.92 -30.10
CA THR A 80 1.95 6.64 -30.77
C THR A 80 0.76 6.71 -31.71
N LYS A 81 0.70 5.79 -32.69
CA LYS A 81 -0.47 5.64 -33.56
C LYS A 81 -1.74 5.25 -32.77
N GLU A 82 -1.57 4.51 -31.68
CA GLU A 82 -2.66 4.09 -30.79
C GLU A 82 -3.41 5.30 -30.21
N ALA A 83 -2.66 6.33 -29.78
CA ALA A 83 -3.23 7.56 -29.23
C ALA A 83 -4.04 8.37 -30.26
N SER A 84 -3.78 8.21 -31.56
CA SER A 84 -4.49 8.93 -32.63
C SER A 84 -5.88 8.37 -32.93
N HIS A 85 -6.27 7.22 -32.35
CA HIS A 85 -7.61 6.67 -32.56
C HIS A 85 -8.68 7.42 -31.76
N ARG A 86 -9.88 7.56 -32.36
CA ARG A 86 -11.02 8.19 -31.70
C ARG A 86 -11.41 7.38 -30.46
N GLY A 87 -11.36 8.02 -29.29
CA GLY A 87 -11.70 7.39 -28.00
C GLY A 87 -10.54 6.65 -27.33
N ALA A 88 -9.30 6.76 -27.83
CA ALA A 88 -8.12 6.22 -27.17
C ALA A 88 -7.97 6.79 -25.74
N LYS A 89 -7.70 5.91 -24.77
CA LYS A 89 -7.50 6.27 -23.36
C LYS A 89 -6.21 5.68 -22.85
N TRP A 90 -5.35 6.53 -22.29
CA TRP A 90 -4.14 6.07 -21.64
C TRP A 90 -4.46 5.37 -20.32
N ARG A 91 -3.88 4.18 -20.11
CA ARG A 91 -4.08 3.33 -18.92
C ARG A 91 -2.77 3.01 -18.18
N GLY A 92 -1.66 3.64 -18.56
CA GLY A 92 -0.34 3.38 -17.99
C GLY A 92 -0.04 4.10 -16.67
N ARG A 93 -1.05 4.69 -16.03
CA ARG A 93 -0.88 5.41 -14.76
C ARG A 93 -0.63 4.42 -13.62
N ILE A 94 0.40 4.67 -12.81
CA ILE A 94 0.72 3.85 -11.65
C ILE A 94 -0.43 3.97 -10.63
N PRO A 95 -1.03 2.86 -10.15
CA PRO A 95 -2.12 2.91 -9.18
C PRO A 95 -1.65 3.53 -7.85
N ARG A 96 -2.47 4.40 -7.25
CA ARG A 96 -2.14 5.04 -5.97
C ARG A 96 -2.65 4.23 -4.77
N PRO A 97 -1.99 4.24 -3.62
CA PRO A 97 -2.41 3.46 -2.45
C PRO A 97 -3.83 3.75 -1.95
N TRP A 98 -4.25 5.02 -2.04
CA TRP A 98 -5.59 5.45 -1.65
C TRP A 98 -6.65 5.22 -2.72
N GLU A 99 -6.25 4.86 -3.94
CA GLU A 99 -7.20 4.42 -4.95
C GLU A 99 -7.68 3.05 -4.52
N ARG A 100 -8.95 2.96 -4.10
CA ARG A 100 -9.60 1.67 -3.96
C ARG A 100 -9.42 0.95 -5.29
N HIS A 101 -8.64 -0.12 -5.28
CA HIS A 101 -8.76 -1.14 -6.29
C HIS A 101 -10.21 -1.63 -6.16
N GLU A 102 -11.11 -1.13 -7.02
CA GLU A 102 -12.16 -2.01 -7.48
C GLU A 102 -11.41 -3.26 -7.92
N ARG A 103 -11.57 -4.35 -7.17
CA ARG A 103 -11.27 -5.67 -7.70
C ARG A 103 -12.12 -5.70 -8.95
N VAL A 104 -11.49 -5.47 -10.09
CA VAL A 104 -12.04 -5.93 -11.35
C VAL A 104 -12.13 -7.43 -11.06
N ASP A 105 -13.34 -7.90 -10.77
CA ASP A 105 -13.68 -9.30 -10.56
C ASP A 105 -13.45 -9.99 -11.92
N ALA A 106 -12.18 -10.07 -12.34
CA ALA A 106 -11.72 -10.61 -13.61
C ALA A 106 -11.78 -12.16 -13.60
N GLY A 107 -12.74 -12.71 -12.86
CA GLY A 107 -12.85 -14.14 -12.59
C GLY A 107 -14.08 -14.57 -11.80
N ARG A 108 -15.03 -13.69 -11.46
CA ARG A 108 -16.36 -14.17 -11.07
C ARG A 108 -17.16 -14.42 -12.35
N VAL A 109 -17.00 -15.63 -12.89
CA VAL A 109 -18.05 -16.21 -13.73
C VAL A 109 -19.26 -16.34 -12.81
N ALA A 110 -20.34 -15.62 -13.13
CA ALA A 110 -21.62 -15.83 -12.46
C ALA A 110 -22.14 -17.21 -12.89
N ILE A 111 -21.67 -18.26 -12.21
CA ILE A 111 -22.18 -19.62 -12.40
C ILE A 111 -23.63 -19.60 -11.94
N SER A 112 -24.54 -20.01 -12.82
CA SER A 112 -25.96 -20.03 -12.47
C SER A 112 -26.24 -21.12 -11.44
N THR A 113 -27.31 -20.97 -10.65
CA THR A 113 -27.70 -21.97 -9.64
C THR A 113 -27.90 -23.36 -10.25
N SER A 114 -28.31 -23.44 -11.53
CA SER A 114 -28.47 -24.71 -12.25
C SER A 114 -27.15 -25.38 -12.60
N GLU A 115 -26.08 -24.62 -12.85
CA GLU A 115 -24.75 -25.18 -13.12
C GLU A 115 -24.09 -25.74 -11.85
N ILE A 116 -24.38 -25.14 -10.69
CA ILE A 116 -23.91 -25.64 -9.39
C ILE A 116 -24.53 -27.02 -9.09
N ASP A 117 -25.82 -27.20 -9.35
CA ASP A 117 -26.50 -28.48 -9.13
C ASP A 117 -25.96 -29.60 -10.04
N ASP A 118 -25.66 -29.29 -11.31
CA ASP A 118 -25.04 -30.25 -12.23
C ASP A 118 -23.66 -30.71 -11.72
N ILE A 119 -22.84 -29.78 -11.22
CA ILE A 119 -21.52 -30.11 -10.68
C ILE A 119 -21.62 -30.96 -9.41
N LEU A 120 -22.58 -30.65 -8.53
CA LEU A 120 -22.77 -31.36 -7.26
C LEU A 120 -23.40 -32.74 -7.44
N SER A 121 -24.14 -32.96 -8.53
CA SER A 121 -24.78 -34.25 -8.84
C SER A 121 -23.83 -35.29 -9.46
N ARG A 122 -22.63 -34.88 -9.88
CA ARG A 122 -21.64 -35.83 -10.42
C ARG A 122 -21.03 -36.67 -9.30
N PRO A 123 -20.93 -38.01 -9.46
CA PRO A 123 -20.26 -38.86 -8.49
C PRO A 123 -18.79 -38.45 -8.40
N ARG A 124 -18.34 -38.15 -7.17
CA ARG A 124 -16.94 -37.85 -6.88
C ARG A 124 -16.11 -39.09 -7.22
N THR A 125 -15.22 -38.95 -8.20
CA THR A 125 -14.21 -39.97 -8.53
C THR A 125 -13.09 -39.93 -7.50
#